data_AF-A0A8B8AWV9-F1
#
_entry.id   AF-A0A8B8AWV9-F1
#
_cell.length_a   1.000
_cell.length_b   1.000
_cell.length_c   1.000
_cell.angle_alpha   90.00
_cell.angle_beta   90.00
_cell.angle_gamma   90.00
#
_symmetry.space_group_name_H-M   'P 1'
#
loop_
_entity.id
_entity.type
_entity.pdbx_description
1 polymer ?
#
loop_
_entity_poly.entity_id
_entity_poly.type
_entity_poly.pdbx_seq_one_letter_code
_entity_poly.pdbx_strand_id
1 'polypeptide(L)'
;MAAIGYGYTRQEVADMATDFAIQLNKKQKQDAGLSMNWFYGFLGRWSELKVVKSRSLEVARAKAANVENVSKYFQELEKTLDKYQLKDKPHLLYNENEMGLTINHRPPNVVAGIETKTITLLSCGNAEGHAIPPYFVCPGKRMIDGLVDGSSVGAVGTVSESGWSNSTIFLDWLSNHFTTFIPRGEKVLLMLDGHKSHLTLNIIEWAKENDIILQLLPAHTCTSHLLQPLDVGCFGPK
;
A
#
# COMPACT_ATOMS: atom_id res chain seq x y z
N MET A 1 -1.92 15.74 -7.34
CA MET A 1 -1.58 14.34 -7.00
C MET A 1 -0.53 14.20 -5.88
N ALA A 2 -0.19 15.25 -5.10
CA ALA A 2 0.74 15.12 -3.96
C ALA A 2 0.18 15.66 -2.63
N ALA A 3 -1.11 16.04 -2.61
CA ALA A 3 -1.77 16.51 -1.39
C ALA A 3 -2.20 15.34 -0.49
N ILE A 4 -2.37 14.15 -1.06
CA ILE A 4 -2.79 12.90 -0.39
C ILE A 4 -2.07 11.75 -1.11
N GLY A 5 -1.32 10.91 -0.40
CA GLY A 5 -0.61 9.75 -0.97
C GLY A 5 0.83 10.00 -1.49
N TYR A 6 1.40 9.00 -2.18
CA TYR A 6 2.74 9.08 -2.75
C TYR A 6 2.81 10.03 -3.96
N GLY A 7 3.97 10.66 -4.16
CA GLY A 7 4.26 11.36 -5.40
C GLY A 7 4.54 10.37 -6.52
N TYR A 8 3.72 10.39 -7.57
CA TYR A 8 3.92 9.54 -8.74
C TYR A 8 4.98 10.13 -9.69
N THR A 9 5.81 9.26 -10.25
CA THR A 9 6.73 9.60 -11.33
C THR A 9 5.96 9.90 -12.63
N ARG A 10 6.62 10.54 -13.59
CA ARG A 10 6.03 10.85 -14.90
C ARG A 10 5.52 9.60 -15.61
N GLN A 11 6.27 8.51 -15.49
CA GLN A 11 5.93 7.22 -16.12
C GLN A 11 4.71 6.61 -15.44
N GLU A 12 4.68 6.56 -14.10
CA GLU A 12 3.56 6.00 -13.35
C GLU A 12 2.23 6.74 -13.62
N VAL A 13 2.27 8.07 -13.77
CA VAL A 13 1.08 8.84 -14.16
C VAL A 13 0.61 8.48 -15.57
N ALA A 14 1.53 8.27 -16.50
CA ALA A 14 1.20 7.87 -17.86
C ALA A 14 0.64 6.43 -17.91
N ASP A 15 1.19 5.53 -17.11
CA ASP A 15 0.76 4.13 -17.01
C ASP A 15 -0.66 4.05 -16.42
N MET A 16 -0.91 4.70 -15.27
CA MET A 16 -2.26 4.77 -14.68
C MET A 16 -3.29 5.37 -15.63
N ALA A 17 -2.92 6.43 -16.35
CA ALA A 17 -3.80 7.05 -17.33
C ALA A 17 -4.06 6.15 -18.54
N THR A 18 -3.10 5.29 -18.89
CA THR A 18 -3.26 4.29 -19.96
C THR A 18 -4.27 3.24 -19.55
N ASP A 19 -4.14 2.71 -18.33
CA ASP A 19 -5.07 1.72 -17.79
C ASP A 19 -6.50 2.28 -17.76
N PHE A 20 -6.65 3.54 -17.34
CA PHE A 20 -7.95 4.21 -17.33
C PHE A 20 -8.52 4.46 -18.74
N ALA A 21 -7.66 4.78 -19.72
CA ALA A 21 -8.08 4.97 -21.11
C ALA A 21 -8.55 3.67 -21.77
N ILE A 22 -7.91 2.54 -21.42
CA ILE A 22 -8.32 1.19 -21.85
C ILE A 22 -9.71 0.87 -21.30
N GLN A 23 -9.94 1.14 -20.01
CA GLN A 23 -11.23 0.91 -19.37
C GLN A 23 -12.36 1.75 -19.97
N LEU A 24 -12.09 2.99 -20.36
CA LEU A 24 -13.05 3.86 -21.04
C LEU A 24 -13.31 3.47 -22.50
N ASN A 25 -12.79 2.34 -22.98
CA ASN A 25 -12.82 1.89 -24.38
C ASN A 25 -12.28 2.94 -25.37
N LYS A 26 -11.43 3.87 -24.90
CA LYS A 26 -10.78 4.88 -25.74
C LYS A 26 -9.47 4.37 -26.34
N LYS A 27 -8.98 3.23 -25.85
CA LYS A 27 -7.73 2.61 -26.28
C LYS A 27 -7.84 1.11 -26.15
N GLN A 28 -7.20 0.35 -27.05
CA GLN A 28 -7.18 -1.10 -26.95
C GLN A 28 -6.01 -1.55 -26.07
N LYS A 29 -6.16 -2.69 -25.39
CA LYS A 29 -5.13 -3.27 -24.50
C LYS A 29 -3.81 -3.62 -25.23
N GLN A 30 -3.86 -3.69 -26.55
CA GLN A 30 -2.73 -3.99 -27.44
C GLN A 30 -1.96 -2.73 -27.88
N ASP A 31 -2.52 -1.53 -27.65
CA ASP A 31 -1.89 -0.28 -28.05
C ASP A 31 -0.76 0.09 -27.08
N ALA A 32 0.34 0.61 -27.62
CA ALA A 32 1.44 1.15 -26.82
C ALA A 32 0.91 2.20 -25.82
N GLY A 33 1.46 2.24 -24.59
CA GLY A 33 1.01 3.14 -23.53
C GLY A 33 0.97 4.62 -23.90
N LEU A 34 0.29 5.44 -23.10
CA LEU A 34 0.28 6.89 -23.30
C LEU A 34 1.71 7.44 -23.28
N SER A 35 2.05 8.22 -24.29
CA SER A 35 3.40 8.76 -24.45
C SER A 35 3.66 9.92 -23.49
N MET A 36 4.93 10.25 -23.29
CA MET A 36 5.32 11.46 -22.55
C MET A 36 4.76 12.75 -23.17
N ASN A 37 4.46 12.77 -24.48
CA ASN A 37 3.80 13.90 -25.11
C ASN A 37 2.38 14.10 -24.57
N TRP A 38 1.65 13.00 -24.28
CA TRP A 38 0.37 13.09 -23.60
C TRP A 38 0.54 13.66 -22.19
N PHE A 39 1.57 13.22 -21.45
CA PHE A 39 1.86 13.73 -20.10
C PHE A 39 2.17 15.23 -20.09
N TYR A 40 2.97 15.73 -21.03
CA TYR A 40 3.22 17.17 -21.16
C TYR A 40 1.97 17.94 -21.58
N GLY A 41 1.14 17.37 -22.46
CA GLY A 41 -0.17 17.94 -22.78
C GLY A 41 -1.14 17.94 -21.59
N PHE A 42 -1.08 16.94 -20.72
CA PHE A 42 -1.83 16.88 -19.47
C PHE A 42 -1.37 17.96 -18.50
N LEU A 43 -0.06 18.14 -18.30
CA LEU A 43 0.47 19.25 -17.49
C LEU A 43 0.13 20.63 -18.07
N GLY A 44 0.12 20.77 -19.41
CA GLY A 44 -0.28 22.01 -20.08
C GLY A 44 -1.74 22.38 -19.84
N ARG A 45 -2.63 21.38 -19.69
CA ARG A 45 -4.05 21.61 -19.34
C ARG A 45 -4.26 21.95 -17.86
N TRP A 46 -3.36 21.50 -17.01
CA TRP A 46 -3.45 21.66 -15.55
C TRP A 46 -2.21 22.39 -15.02
N SER A 47 -2.16 23.71 -15.22
CA SER A 47 -1.00 24.57 -14.86
C SER A 47 -0.67 24.57 -13.36
N GLU A 48 -1.59 24.11 -12.52
CA GLU A 48 -1.42 23.90 -11.09
C GLU A 48 -0.46 22.73 -10.77
N LEU A 49 -0.32 21.76 -11.69
CA LEU A 49 0.54 20.60 -11.53
C LEU A 49 1.96 20.91 -12.01
N LYS A 50 2.94 20.80 -11.11
CA LYS A 50 4.36 21.00 -11.43
C LYS A 50 5.15 19.72 -11.15
N VAL A 51 6.09 19.41 -12.04
CA VAL A 51 7.07 18.35 -11.79
C VAL A 51 8.15 18.90 -10.88
N VAL A 52 8.24 18.35 -9.67
CA VAL A 52 9.21 18.77 -8.66
C VAL A 52 10.09 17.57 -8.30
N LYS A 53 11.38 17.79 -8.04
CA LYS A 53 12.23 16.74 -7.47
C LYS A 53 11.72 16.37 -6.08
N SER A 54 11.65 15.07 -5.80
CA SER A 54 11.40 14.57 -4.44
C SER A 54 12.40 15.21 -3.47
N ARG A 55 11.91 15.80 -2.37
CA ARG A 55 12.77 16.27 -1.27
C ARG A 55 13.21 15.09 -0.41
N SER A 56 14.17 15.29 0.50
CA SER A 56 14.51 14.27 1.49
C SER A 56 13.27 13.88 2.30
N LEU A 57 13.16 12.59 2.64
CA LEU A 57 11.99 12.02 3.31
C LEU A 57 11.61 12.82 4.57
N GLU A 58 12.58 13.24 5.38
CA GLU A 58 12.37 14.00 6.62
C GLU A 58 11.77 15.39 6.41
N VAL A 59 12.19 16.10 5.36
CA VAL A 59 11.65 17.43 5.05
C VAL A 59 10.24 17.30 4.45
N ALA A 60 9.97 16.24 3.70
CA ALA A 60 8.63 15.92 3.23
C ALA A 60 7.71 15.50 4.39
N ARG A 61 8.23 14.74 5.38
CA ARG A 61 7.56 14.37 6.64
C ARG A 61 7.08 15.59 7.42
N ALA A 62 7.99 16.50 7.74
CA ALA A 62 7.68 17.70 8.52
C ALA A 62 6.66 18.62 7.82
N LYS A 63 6.65 18.68 6.48
CA LYS A 63 5.75 19.55 5.73
C LYS A 63 4.36 18.96 5.47
N ALA A 64 4.27 17.64 5.33
CA ALA A 64 3.00 16.96 5.09
C ALA A 64 2.26 16.62 6.41
N ALA A 65 2.97 16.50 7.54
CA ALA A 65 2.40 16.48 8.89
C ALA A 65 1.86 17.86 9.34
N ASN A 66 1.39 18.68 8.40
CA ASN A 66 0.67 19.91 8.72
C ASN A 66 -0.70 19.54 9.33
N VAL A 67 -1.07 20.23 10.40
CA VAL A 67 -2.35 20.05 11.11
C VAL A 67 -3.53 20.10 10.15
N GLU A 68 -3.47 20.96 9.13
CA GLU A 68 -4.52 21.07 8.11
C GLU A 68 -4.69 19.78 7.29
N ASN A 69 -3.60 19.14 6.88
CA ASN A 69 -3.65 17.91 6.09
C ASN A 69 -4.17 16.73 6.93
N VAL A 70 -3.71 16.65 8.18
CA VAL A 70 -4.14 15.63 9.14
C VAL A 70 -5.63 15.82 9.46
N SER A 71 -6.05 17.05 9.76
CA SER A 71 -7.45 17.39 10.03
C SER A 71 -8.34 17.07 8.83
N LYS A 72 -7.90 17.44 7.62
CA LYS A 72 -8.61 17.10 6.39
C LYS A 72 -8.74 15.59 6.19
N TYR A 73 -7.69 14.82 6.47
CA TYR A 73 -7.76 13.37 6.41
C TYR A 73 -8.78 12.79 7.38
N PHE A 74 -8.77 13.21 8.65
CA PHE A 74 -9.74 12.75 9.63
C PHE A 74 -11.17 13.17 9.29
N GLN A 75 -11.37 14.35 8.70
CA GLN A 75 -12.69 14.77 8.19
C GLN A 75 -13.17 13.86 7.05
N GLU A 76 -12.31 13.46 6.12
CA GLU A 76 -12.67 12.53 5.04
C GLU A 76 -12.90 11.10 5.57
N LEU A 77 -12.10 10.68 6.55
CA LEU A 77 -12.30 9.41 7.24
C LEU A 77 -13.65 9.40 7.97
N GLU A 78 -13.98 10.46 8.71
CA GLU A 78 -15.24 10.60 9.41
C GLU A 78 -16.44 10.54 8.44
N LYS A 79 -16.39 11.26 7.32
CA LYS A 79 -17.42 11.18 6.28
C LYS A 79 -17.60 9.77 5.74
N THR A 80 -16.50 9.04 5.56
CA THR A 80 -16.52 7.65 5.09
C THR A 80 -17.15 6.73 6.14
N LEU A 81 -16.75 6.87 7.40
CA LEU A 81 -17.31 6.12 8.52
C LEU A 81 -18.80 6.39 8.70
N ASP A 82 -19.25 7.64 8.58
CA ASP A 82 -20.67 8.03 8.65
C ASP A 82 -21.47 7.46 7.49
N LYS A 83 -20.95 7.58 6.26
CA LYS A 83 -21.61 7.09 5.05
C LYS A 83 -21.89 5.58 5.11
N TYR A 84 -20.97 4.81 5.68
CA TYR A 84 -21.07 3.36 5.77
C TYR A 84 -21.48 2.84 7.15
N GLN A 85 -21.79 3.75 8.10
CA GLN A 85 -22.23 3.42 9.47
C GLN A 85 -21.24 2.49 10.21
N LEU A 86 -19.95 2.77 10.08
CA LEU A 86 -18.87 1.95 10.65
C LEU A 86 -18.31 2.49 11.98
N LYS A 87 -18.82 3.61 12.49
CA LYS A 87 -18.32 4.26 13.72
C LYS A 87 -18.37 3.34 14.94
N ASP A 88 -19.42 2.53 15.07
CA ASP A 88 -19.61 1.62 16.21
C ASP A 88 -19.17 0.16 15.93
N LYS A 89 -18.47 -0.09 14.81
CA LYS A 89 -18.09 -1.43 14.35
C LYS A 89 -16.58 -1.61 14.21
N PRO A 90 -15.82 -1.66 15.31
CA PRO A 90 -14.37 -1.78 15.27
C PRO A 90 -13.88 -3.08 14.62
N HIS A 91 -14.65 -4.17 14.66
CA HIS A 91 -14.31 -5.43 13.96
C HIS A 91 -14.21 -5.29 12.44
N LEU A 92 -14.82 -4.27 11.84
CA LEU A 92 -14.82 -4.03 10.38
C LEU A 92 -13.75 -3.02 9.94
N LEU A 93 -12.99 -2.45 10.88
CA LEU A 93 -11.97 -1.45 10.60
C LEU A 93 -10.61 -2.12 10.63
N TYR A 94 -10.00 -2.33 9.47
CA TYR A 94 -8.70 -2.97 9.33
C TYR A 94 -7.63 -1.96 8.91
N ASN A 95 -6.44 -2.12 9.45
CA ASN A 95 -5.24 -1.44 8.96
C ASN A 95 -4.25 -2.47 8.44
N GLU A 96 -3.70 -2.21 7.25
CA GLU A 96 -2.67 -3.00 6.61
C GLU A 96 -1.35 -2.21 6.55
N ASN A 97 -0.24 -2.95 6.62
CA ASN A 97 1.09 -2.42 6.43
C ASN A 97 2.10 -3.50 6.01
N GLU A 98 3.13 -3.06 5.27
CA GLU A 98 4.28 -3.87 4.88
C GLU A 98 5.52 -3.52 5.72
N MET A 99 6.18 -4.53 6.29
CA MET A 99 7.45 -4.38 7.00
C MET A 99 8.55 -5.24 6.37
N GLY A 100 9.68 -4.61 6.02
CA GLY A 100 10.88 -5.33 5.57
C GLY A 100 11.70 -5.89 6.74
N LEU A 101 11.78 -7.21 6.85
CA LEU A 101 12.64 -7.93 7.79
C LEU A 101 13.98 -8.24 7.12
N THR A 102 15.05 -7.61 7.60
CA THR A 102 16.41 -7.92 7.13
C THR A 102 16.97 -9.09 7.94
N ILE A 103 17.38 -10.17 7.27
CA ILE A 103 17.89 -11.40 7.91
C ILE A 103 19.36 -11.26 8.33
N ASN A 104 20.02 -10.16 7.98
CA ASN A 104 21.43 -9.96 8.29
C ASN A 104 21.61 -9.71 9.79
N HIS A 105 22.43 -10.57 10.41
CA HIS A 105 23.09 -10.25 11.67
C HIS A 105 23.79 -8.89 11.50
N ARG A 106 23.77 -8.02 12.52
CA ARG A 106 24.57 -6.79 12.56
C ARG A 106 25.89 -7.08 13.29
N PRO A 107 26.90 -7.74 12.67
CA PRO A 107 28.22 -7.82 13.30
C PRO A 107 28.82 -6.41 13.41
N PRO A 108 29.71 -6.16 14.37
CA PRO A 108 30.50 -4.93 14.40
C PRO A 108 31.23 -4.76 13.06
N ASN A 109 31.30 -3.52 12.56
CA ASN A 109 31.86 -3.07 11.27
C ASN A 109 32.71 -4.13 10.53
N VAL A 110 32.12 -4.74 9.49
CA VAL A 110 32.82 -5.67 8.58
C VAL A 110 32.93 -5.06 7.19
N VAL A 111 34.07 -5.29 6.53
CA VAL A 111 34.24 -4.98 5.10
C VAL A 111 33.75 -6.20 4.31
N ALA A 112 32.53 -6.13 3.81
CA ALA A 112 31.93 -7.19 3.00
C ALA A 112 31.06 -6.60 1.89
N GLY A 113 30.92 -7.33 0.78
CA GLY A 113 29.88 -7.06 -0.21
C GLY A 113 28.51 -7.32 0.42
N ILE A 114 27.68 -6.29 0.51
CA ILE A 114 26.37 -6.40 1.15
C ILE A 114 25.37 -6.99 0.14
N GLU A 115 25.12 -8.30 0.23
CA GLU A 115 23.88 -8.88 -0.30
C GLU A 115 22.88 -9.03 0.85
N THR A 116 22.15 -7.96 1.16
CA THR A 116 21.02 -8.02 2.10
C THR A 116 19.84 -8.69 1.42
N LYS A 117 19.45 -9.86 1.90
CA LYS A 117 18.14 -10.44 1.61
C LYS A 117 17.14 -9.90 2.62
N THR A 118 16.09 -9.26 2.11
CA THR A 118 14.96 -8.76 2.90
C THR A 118 13.75 -9.63 2.61
N ILE A 119 13.07 -10.06 3.67
CA ILE A 119 11.76 -10.70 3.59
C ILE A 119 10.75 -9.60 3.90
N THR A 120 9.76 -9.39 3.03
CA THR A 120 8.68 -8.47 3.33
C THR A 120 7.57 -9.21 4.05
N LEU A 121 7.08 -8.63 5.14
CA LEU A 121 5.93 -9.10 5.90
C LEU A 121 4.75 -8.17 5.62
N LEU A 122 3.67 -8.72 5.05
CA LEU A 122 2.36 -8.07 4.98
C LEU A 122 1.61 -8.42 6.27
N SER A 123 1.26 -7.38 7.04
CA SER A 123 0.57 -7.50 8.31
C SER A 123 -0.71 -6.70 8.28
N CYS A 124 -1.75 -7.24 8.89
CA CYS A 124 -3.03 -6.57 8.99
C CYS A 124 -3.68 -6.84 10.34
N GLY A 125 -4.39 -5.86 10.90
CA GLY A 125 -5.14 -6.02 12.13
C GLY A 125 -6.35 -5.12 12.16
N ASN A 126 -7.35 -5.50 12.97
CA ASN A 126 -8.56 -4.71 13.16
C ASN A 126 -8.49 -3.79 14.37
N ALA A 127 -9.45 -2.86 14.50
CA ALA A 127 -9.52 -1.91 15.61
C ALA A 127 -9.91 -2.56 16.96
N GLU A 128 -10.39 -3.80 16.98
CA GLU A 128 -10.60 -4.57 18.22
C GLU A 128 -9.30 -5.17 18.77
N GLY A 129 -8.21 -5.15 17.98
CA GLY A 129 -6.93 -5.75 18.34
C GLY A 129 -6.75 -7.18 17.83
N HIS A 130 -7.64 -7.69 17.00
CA HIS A 130 -7.45 -8.96 16.29
C HIS A 130 -6.49 -8.75 15.12
N ALA A 131 -5.33 -9.42 15.18
CA ALA A 131 -4.37 -9.46 14.07
C ALA A 131 -4.71 -10.62 13.12
N ILE A 132 -4.66 -10.34 11.82
CA ILE A 132 -4.70 -11.35 10.77
C ILE A 132 -3.34 -12.07 10.73
N PRO A 133 -3.30 -13.39 10.52
CA PRO A 133 -2.04 -14.10 10.36
C PRO A 133 -1.11 -13.44 9.32
N PRO A 134 0.21 -13.46 9.54
CA PRO A 134 1.16 -12.78 8.68
C PRO A 134 1.25 -13.42 7.30
N TYR A 135 1.52 -12.60 6.29
CA TYR A 135 1.80 -13.07 4.93
C TYR A 135 3.22 -12.67 4.52
N PHE A 136 4.06 -13.65 4.23
CA PHE A 136 5.49 -13.45 3.98
C PHE A 136 5.80 -13.42 2.48
N VAL A 137 6.61 -12.47 2.07
CA VAL A 137 7.19 -12.38 0.72
C VAL A 137 8.68 -12.60 0.83
N CYS A 138 9.12 -13.78 0.43
CA CYS A 138 10.52 -14.18 0.52
C CYS A 138 11.26 -13.92 -0.80
N PRO A 139 12.55 -13.54 -0.75
CA PRO A 139 13.36 -13.39 -1.95
C PRO A 139 13.65 -14.75 -2.59
N GLY A 140 13.21 -14.95 -3.82
CA GLY A 140 13.43 -16.20 -4.54
C GLY A 140 12.66 -16.31 -5.86
N LYS A 141 13.02 -17.31 -6.68
CA LYS A 141 12.33 -17.63 -7.94
C LYS A 141 11.34 -18.79 -7.82
N ARG A 142 11.46 -19.58 -6.76
CA ARG A 142 10.66 -20.79 -6.54
C ARG A 142 10.29 -20.88 -5.07
N MET A 143 9.04 -21.25 -4.81
CA MET A 143 8.60 -21.64 -3.48
C MET A 143 9.37 -22.87 -3.04
N ILE A 144 9.84 -22.85 -1.80
CA ILE A 144 10.48 -24.00 -1.15
C ILE A 144 9.49 -24.51 -0.11
N ASP A 145 9.24 -25.82 -0.10
CA ASP A 145 8.42 -26.44 0.93
C ASP A 145 9.07 -26.22 2.30
N GLY A 146 8.29 -25.67 3.23
CA GLY A 146 8.74 -25.31 4.57
C GLY A 146 9.30 -23.88 4.74
N LEU A 147 9.14 -23.01 3.74
CA LEU A 147 9.57 -21.60 3.83
C LEU A 147 8.96 -20.84 5.01
N VAL A 148 7.76 -21.24 5.44
CA VAL A 148 7.02 -20.67 6.57
C VAL A 148 6.90 -21.66 7.74
N ASP A 149 7.72 -22.72 7.78
CA ASP A 149 7.70 -23.67 8.88
C ASP A 149 8.14 -22.98 10.19
N GLY A 150 7.35 -23.19 11.24
CA GLY A 150 7.55 -22.53 12.54
C GLY A 150 6.96 -21.12 12.64
N SER A 151 6.26 -20.64 11.61
CA SER A 151 5.46 -19.41 11.68
C SER A 151 4.14 -19.62 12.44
N SER A 152 3.40 -18.53 12.68
CA SER A 152 2.11 -18.60 13.37
C SER A 152 1.06 -19.34 12.53
N VAL A 153 0.08 -19.93 13.21
CA VAL A 153 -1.00 -20.68 12.56
C VAL A 153 -1.74 -19.79 11.57
N GLY A 154 -1.89 -20.29 10.33
CA GLY A 154 -2.55 -19.57 9.25
C GLY A 154 -1.65 -18.61 8.47
N ALA A 155 -0.36 -18.52 8.80
CA ALA A 155 0.59 -17.74 8.00
C ALA A 155 0.82 -18.38 6.62
N VAL A 156 0.96 -17.54 5.61
CA VAL A 156 1.19 -17.96 4.22
C VAL A 156 2.47 -17.29 3.72
N GLY A 157 3.21 -17.99 2.86
CA GLY A 157 4.41 -17.47 2.22
C GLY A 157 4.27 -17.47 0.71
N THR A 158 4.83 -16.45 0.08
CA THR A 158 5.04 -16.35 -1.36
C THR A 158 6.48 -15.94 -1.67
N VAL A 159 6.87 -15.99 -2.94
CA VAL A 159 8.20 -15.59 -3.40
C VAL A 159 8.15 -14.48 -4.42
N SER A 160 9.12 -13.59 -4.33
CA SER A 160 9.38 -12.52 -5.29
C SER A 160 10.87 -12.50 -5.59
N GLU A 161 11.27 -12.25 -6.85
CA GLU A 161 12.69 -12.22 -7.21
C GLU A 161 13.48 -11.19 -6.39
N SER A 162 12.83 -10.08 -6.02
CA SER A 162 13.43 -9.00 -5.23
C SER A 162 13.21 -9.15 -3.73
N GLY A 163 12.33 -10.05 -3.29
CA GLY A 163 11.84 -10.14 -1.91
C GLY A 163 10.82 -9.06 -1.53
N TRP A 164 10.54 -8.10 -2.41
CA TRP A 164 9.54 -7.07 -2.20
C TRP A 164 8.18 -7.47 -2.75
N SER A 165 7.13 -6.96 -2.12
CA SER A 165 5.76 -7.05 -2.60
C SER A 165 5.57 -6.29 -3.92
N ASN A 166 4.54 -6.68 -4.67
CA ASN A 166 4.15 -6.06 -5.93
C ASN A 166 2.62 -6.10 -6.06
N SER A 167 2.05 -5.43 -7.07
CA SER A 167 0.59 -5.37 -7.21
C SER A 167 -0.07 -6.74 -7.37
N THR A 168 0.61 -7.73 -7.97
CA THR A 168 0.07 -9.08 -8.13
C THR A 168 0.06 -9.87 -6.83
N ILE A 169 1.11 -9.74 -6.02
CA ILE A 169 1.24 -10.35 -4.70
C ILE A 169 0.23 -9.72 -3.73
N PHE A 170 0.08 -8.40 -3.79
CA PHE A 170 -0.90 -7.70 -2.96
C PHE A 170 -2.34 -8.10 -3.31
N LEU A 171 -2.64 -8.28 -4.60
CA LEU A 171 -3.93 -8.80 -5.03
C LEU A 171 -4.16 -10.24 -4.55
N ASP A 172 -3.14 -11.11 -4.64
CA ASP A 172 -3.21 -12.48 -4.11
C ASP A 172 -3.48 -12.48 -2.60
N TRP A 173 -2.77 -11.62 -1.86
CA TRP A 173 -3.00 -11.42 -0.43
C TRP A 173 -4.45 -10.97 -0.15
N LEU A 174 -4.96 -9.98 -0.88
CA LEU A 174 -6.35 -9.53 -0.74
C LEU A 174 -7.34 -10.66 -1.03
N SER A 175 -7.17 -11.40 -2.12
CA SER A 175 -8.17 -12.36 -2.60
C SER A 175 -8.17 -13.69 -1.88
N ASN A 176 -6.99 -14.18 -1.47
CA ASN A 176 -6.83 -15.52 -0.93
C ASN A 176 -6.55 -15.53 0.58
N HIS A 177 -5.94 -14.48 1.10
CA HIS A 177 -5.59 -14.39 2.51
C HIS A 177 -6.59 -13.52 3.28
N PHE A 178 -6.70 -12.25 2.94
CA PHE A 178 -7.52 -11.27 3.68
C PHE A 178 -9.01 -11.67 3.73
N THR A 179 -9.60 -12.07 2.60
CA THR A 179 -11.00 -12.54 2.50
C THR A 179 -11.34 -13.74 3.38
N THR A 180 -10.34 -14.55 3.74
CA THR A 180 -10.51 -15.73 4.58
C THR A 180 -10.69 -15.35 6.06
N PHE A 181 -10.16 -14.20 6.48
CA PHE A 181 -10.17 -13.75 7.87
C PHE A 181 -11.14 -12.60 8.16
N ILE A 182 -11.79 -12.02 7.14
CA ILE A 182 -12.82 -11.00 7.32
C ILE A 182 -14.23 -11.61 7.44
N PRO A 183 -15.15 -10.94 8.15
CA PRO A 183 -16.55 -11.31 8.16
C PRO A 183 -17.17 -11.18 6.76
N ARG A 184 -17.94 -12.20 6.33
CA ARG A 184 -18.61 -12.21 5.02
C ARG A 184 -19.95 -11.46 5.10
N GLY A 185 -20.24 -10.67 4.07
CA GLY A 185 -21.54 -10.01 3.89
C GLY A 185 -21.65 -8.63 4.53
N GLU A 186 -20.58 -8.12 5.15
CA GLU A 186 -20.50 -6.75 5.66
C GLU A 186 -19.43 -5.95 4.91
N LYS A 187 -19.65 -4.63 4.81
CA LYS A 187 -18.66 -3.73 4.21
C LYS A 187 -17.50 -3.51 5.17
N VAL A 188 -16.28 -3.81 4.72
CA VAL A 188 -15.07 -3.70 5.52
C VAL A 188 -14.28 -2.47 5.09
N LEU A 189 -13.79 -1.68 6.04
CA LEU A 189 -12.88 -0.56 5.77
C LEU A 189 -11.44 -1.06 5.90
N LEU A 190 -10.67 -1.00 4.81
CA LEU A 190 -9.25 -1.31 4.80
C LEU A 190 -8.42 -0.03 4.64
N MET A 191 -7.69 0.33 5.69
CA MET A 191 -6.77 1.45 5.71
C MET A 191 -5.38 0.98 5.29
N LEU A 192 -4.85 1.56 4.21
CA LEU A 192 -3.60 1.15 3.60
C LEU A 192 -2.79 2.34 3.08
N ASP A 193 -1.51 2.11 2.80
CA ASP A 193 -0.64 3.15 2.27
C ASP A 193 -0.94 3.47 0.81
N GLY A 194 -0.65 4.71 0.39
CA GLY A 194 -0.87 5.12 -1.00
C GLY A 194 0.20 4.63 -1.98
N HIS A 195 0.92 3.54 -1.71
CA HIS A 195 1.97 3.05 -2.59
C HIS A 195 1.37 2.46 -3.87
N LYS A 196 2.14 2.52 -4.97
CA LYS A 196 1.66 2.10 -6.29
C LYS A 196 1.32 0.61 -6.38
N SER A 197 1.96 -0.24 -5.55
CA SER A 197 1.64 -1.66 -5.48
C SER A 197 0.19 -1.88 -5.05
N HIS A 198 -0.32 -1.03 -4.17
CA HIS A 198 -1.68 -1.15 -3.63
C HIS A 198 -2.71 -0.41 -4.47
N LEU A 199 -2.26 0.53 -5.31
CA LEU A 199 -3.09 1.42 -6.11
C LEU A 199 -3.07 1.07 -7.60
N THR A 200 -3.55 -0.12 -7.92
CA THR A 200 -3.81 -0.55 -9.30
C THR A 200 -5.31 -0.60 -9.56
N LEU A 201 -5.77 -0.30 -10.79
CA LEU A 201 -7.21 -0.33 -11.12
C LEU A 201 -7.85 -1.68 -10.80
N ASN A 202 -7.17 -2.79 -11.09
CA ASN A 202 -7.65 -4.13 -10.78
C ASN A 202 -7.95 -4.31 -9.27
N ILE A 203 -7.11 -3.76 -8.39
CA ILE A 203 -7.30 -3.84 -6.94
C ILE A 203 -8.52 -3.01 -6.51
N ILE A 204 -8.70 -1.83 -7.11
CA ILE A 204 -9.82 -0.94 -6.81
C ILE A 204 -11.15 -1.56 -7.27
N GLU A 205 -11.19 -2.17 -8.45
CA GLU A 205 -12.38 -2.85 -8.97
C GLU A 205 -12.71 -4.08 -8.13
N TRP A 206 -11.72 -4.92 -7.87
CA TRP A 206 -11.88 -6.12 -7.06
C TRP A 206 -12.37 -5.78 -5.64
N ALA A 207 -11.82 -4.73 -5.01
CA ALA A 207 -12.26 -4.28 -3.70
C ALA A 207 -13.73 -3.81 -3.70
N LYS A 208 -14.16 -3.09 -4.75
CA LYS A 208 -15.56 -2.67 -4.90
C LYS A 208 -16.51 -3.85 -5.04
N GLU A 209 -16.11 -4.87 -5.81
CA GLU A 209 -16.91 -6.09 -6.01
C GLU A 209 -17.05 -6.92 -4.72
N ASN A 210 -16.04 -6.86 -3.84
CA ASN A 210 -16.02 -7.59 -2.57
C ASN A 210 -16.46 -6.75 -1.36
N ASP A 211 -17.12 -5.61 -1.58
CA ASP A 211 -17.61 -4.71 -0.53
C ASP A 211 -16.49 -4.18 0.42
N ILE A 212 -15.25 -4.13 -0.05
CA ILE A 212 -14.10 -3.59 0.68
C ILE A 212 -13.90 -2.12 0.29
N ILE A 213 -13.95 -1.25 1.30
CA ILE A 213 -13.71 0.18 1.15
C ILE A 213 -12.24 0.44 1.41
N LEU A 214 -11.51 0.82 0.36
CA LEU A 214 -10.09 1.19 0.47
C LEU A 214 -9.98 2.65 0.92
N GLN A 215 -9.41 2.86 2.10
CA GLN A 215 -9.10 4.18 2.65
C GLN A 215 -7.60 4.41 2.62
N LEU A 216 -7.16 5.38 1.81
CA LEU A 216 -5.75 5.71 1.69
C LEU A 216 -5.31 6.60 2.83
N LEU A 217 -4.19 6.24 3.44
CA LEU A 217 -3.50 7.12 4.37
C LEU A 217 -2.92 8.34 3.61
N PRO A 218 -2.80 9.51 4.27
CA PRO A 218 -2.04 10.63 3.73
C PRO A 218 -0.61 10.19 3.42
N ALA A 219 0.09 10.92 2.55
CA ALA A 219 1.42 10.55 2.03
C ALA A 219 2.26 9.75 3.04
N HIS A 220 2.32 8.43 2.83
CA HIS A 220 2.71 7.47 3.86
C HIS A 220 4.15 7.66 4.31
N THR A 221 5.05 7.90 3.34
CA THR A 221 6.45 8.28 3.60
C THR A 221 6.60 9.48 4.53
N CYS A 222 5.57 10.32 4.63
CA CYS A 222 5.56 11.53 5.42
C CYS A 222 4.87 11.43 6.80
N THR A 223 3.96 10.47 7.00
CA THR A 223 3.11 10.40 8.21
C THR A 223 2.98 9.01 8.83
N SER A 224 3.67 7.98 8.32
CA SER A 224 3.52 6.59 8.82
C SER A 224 3.77 6.48 10.33
N HIS A 225 4.86 7.08 10.83
CA HIS A 225 5.21 7.23 12.25
C HIS A 225 4.22 8.03 13.13
N LEU A 226 3.16 8.59 12.56
CA LEU A 226 2.14 9.37 13.28
C LEU A 226 0.73 8.82 13.10
N LEU A 227 0.39 8.38 11.88
CA LEU A 227 -0.98 8.10 11.48
C LEU A 227 -1.23 6.63 11.16
N GLN A 228 -0.18 5.83 10.94
CA GLN A 228 -0.38 4.41 10.66
C GLN A 228 -0.38 3.63 11.98
N PRO A 229 -1.53 3.05 12.38
CA PRO A 229 -1.65 2.39 13.68
C PRO A 229 -0.63 1.27 13.88
N LEU A 230 -0.36 0.49 12.83
CA LEU A 230 0.64 -0.59 12.89
C LEU A 230 2.07 -0.06 13.06
N ASP A 231 2.45 1.04 12.41
CA ASP A 231 3.79 1.63 12.58
C ASP A 231 4.00 2.24 13.97
N VAL A 232 2.97 2.90 14.51
CA VAL A 232 3.06 3.58 15.82
C VAL A 232 2.94 2.58 16.97
N GLY A 233 2.03 1.63 16.88
CA GLY A 233 1.72 0.70 17.96
C GLY A 233 2.53 -0.59 17.93
N CYS A 234 2.60 -1.26 16.77
CA CYS A 234 3.13 -2.61 16.65
C CYS A 234 4.59 -2.66 16.17
N PHE A 235 4.98 -1.75 15.27
CA PHE A 235 6.32 -1.69 14.68
C PHE A 235 7.19 -0.56 15.25
N GLY A 236 6.76 0.04 16.37
CA GLY A 236 7.51 1.07 17.08
C GLY A 236 8.94 0.65 17.44
N PRO A 237 9.82 1.62 17.75
CA PRO A 237 11.26 1.40 17.84
C PRO A 237 11.63 0.29 18.82
N LYS A 238 12.42 -0.68 18.34
CA LYS A 238 13.21 -1.59 19.18
C LYS A 238 14.48 -0.91 19.65
#